data_AF-A0A660N0Z7-F1
#
_entry.id   AF-A0A660N0Z7-F1
#
_cell.length_a   1.000
_cell.length_b   1.000
_cell.length_c   1.000
_cell.angle_alpha   90.00
_cell.angle_beta   90.00
_cell.angle_gamma   90.00
#
_symmetry.space_group_name_H-M   'P 1'
#
loop_
_entity.id
_entity.type
_entity.pdbx_description
1 polymer ?
#
loop_
_entity_poly.entity_id
_entity_poly.type
_entity_poly.pdbx_seq_one_letter_code
_entity_poly.pdbx_strand_id
1 'polypeptide(L)'
;RFEERFLKQNFQRLMFKQSLSFVNMPRLASPEYGRGDLLQEQFENTLFGNMTFGDLNKYRKGPFAVISATDMASGQRIDFTQENFDQFCLNLSDLRVARAVAASSAVPVVFSPLTLNNHSGNCGYTVPEPFQAALNDDAASLQQKTRHEMLHNRYYADSKARPFLHLVDGGLTDNLGLRSLLETQEIYPNSSLQAMLEAKNISRVIIVSVNAQNQISETISQQAKIPSFRDMINATIDVPIARASQESLRQFRAMVDAWNAAQKDAEKPIRMHFVSLSLHDLPPSPLRTRALNIPTTYYLPRESINDLKEAAKILVKQSPEFQQLRQEAGQPETPQAAAAAQQENIH
;
A
#
# COMPACT_ATOMS: atom_id res chain seq x y z
N ARG A 1 14.60 15.89 -8.79
CA ARG A 1 15.62 14.86 -8.45
C ARG A 1 15.13 13.44 -8.75
N PHE A 2 13.98 12.97 -8.22
CA PHE A 2 13.48 11.61 -8.50
C PHE A 2 13.28 11.30 -10.00
N GLU A 3 12.63 12.21 -10.74
CA GLU A 3 12.38 12.01 -12.18
C GLU A 3 13.67 11.83 -12.99
N GLU A 4 14.71 12.61 -12.70
CA GLU A 4 15.98 12.55 -13.42
C GLU A 4 16.86 11.39 -12.98
N ARG A 5 16.86 11.06 -11.67
CA ARG A 5 17.72 10.01 -11.11
C ARG A 5 17.15 8.60 -11.28
N PHE A 6 15.85 8.47 -11.51
CA PHE A 6 15.20 7.16 -11.63
C PHE A 6 14.24 7.09 -12.81
N LEU A 7 13.16 7.87 -12.86
CA LEU A 7 12.09 7.68 -13.86
C LEU A 7 12.61 7.76 -15.31
N LYS A 8 13.52 8.70 -15.60
CA LYS A 8 14.13 8.89 -16.92
C LYS A 8 15.33 8.00 -17.17
N GLN A 9 15.78 7.24 -16.17
CA GLN A 9 16.89 6.30 -16.31
C GLN A 9 16.39 4.96 -16.83
N ASN A 10 17.21 4.28 -17.61
CA ASN A 10 16.95 2.89 -17.96
C ASN A 10 17.45 1.97 -16.84
N PHE A 11 16.71 1.96 -15.74
CA PHE A 11 17.07 1.21 -14.53
C PHE A 11 17.06 -0.30 -14.80
N GLN A 12 16.16 -0.79 -15.66
CA GLN A 12 16.18 -2.18 -16.12
C GLN A 12 17.51 -2.57 -16.81
N ARG A 13 18.04 -1.73 -17.72
CA ARG A 13 19.33 -1.98 -18.37
C ARG A 13 20.48 -1.92 -17.37
N LEU A 14 20.40 -1.02 -16.39
CA LEU A 14 21.39 -0.90 -15.33
C LEU A 14 21.41 -2.17 -14.45
N MET A 15 20.25 -2.68 -14.05
CA MET A 15 20.10 -3.96 -13.35
C MET A 15 20.68 -5.13 -14.16
N PHE A 16 20.34 -5.23 -15.45
CA PHE A 16 20.84 -6.29 -16.32
C PHE A 16 22.37 -6.26 -16.45
N LYS A 17 22.97 -5.08 -16.60
CA LYS A 17 24.44 -4.93 -16.61
C LYS A 17 25.06 -5.36 -15.29
N GLN A 18 24.45 -4.98 -14.17
CA GLN A 18 24.95 -5.31 -12.84
C GLN A 18 24.86 -6.81 -12.55
N SER A 19 23.79 -7.48 -13.00
CA SER A 19 23.66 -8.93 -12.86
C SER A 19 24.69 -9.71 -13.67
N LEU A 20 25.20 -9.14 -14.77
CA LEU A 20 26.25 -9.75 -15.60
C LEU A 20 27.67 -9.33 -15.18
N SER A 21 27.81 -8.50 -14.14
CA SER A 21 29.14 -8.07 -13.70
C SER A 21 29.89 -9.23 -13.03
N PHE A 22 31.19 -9.33 -13.29
CA PHE A 22 32.06 -10.37 -12.72
C PHE A 22 32.05 -10.39 -11.18
N VAL A 23 31.79 -9.23 -10.54
CA VAL A 23 31.71 -9.12 -9.08
C VAL A 23 30.39 -9.67 -8.53
N ASN A 24 29.27 -9.49 -9.25
CA ASN A 24 27.95 -9.94 -8.77
C ASN A 24 27.60 -11.37 -9.19
N MET A 25 28.20 -11.93 -10.25
CA MET A 25 27.95 -13.31 -10.66
C MET A 25 28.16 -14.36 -9.56
N PRO A 26 29.28 -14.37 -8.80
CA PRO A 26 29.43 -15.32 -7.70
C PRO A 26 28.48 -15.02 -6.53
N ARG A 27 28.12 -13.75 -6.30
CA ARG A 27 27.15 -13.36 -5.27
C ARG A 27 25.75 -13.87 -5.60
N LEU A 28 25.33 -13.74 -6.86
CA LEU A 28 24.04 -14.23 -7.36
C LEU A 28 23.96 -15.76 -7.47
N ALA A 29 25.10 -16.45 -7.39
CA ALA A 29 25.15 -17.90 -7.26
C ALA A 29 24.98 -18.37 -5.80
N SER A 30 25.03 -17.45 -4.82
CA SER A 30 24.75 -17.76 -3.42
C SER A 30 23.27 -18.08 -3.22
N PRO A 31 22.92 -19.07 -2.38
CA PRO A 31 21.53 -19.31 -1.99
C PRO A 31 20.93 -18.18 -1.13
N GLU A 32 21.77 -17.34 -0.53
CA GLU A 32 21.37 -16.29 0.42
C GLU A 32 21.37 -14.87 -0.18
N TYR A 33 21.79 -14.72 -1.43
CA TYR A 33 21.82 -13.43 -2.12
C TYR A 33 21.27 -13.57 -3.54
N GLY A 34 20.26 -12.76 -3.88
CA GLY A 34 19.59 -12.87 -5.17
C GLY A 34 19.36 -11.55 -5.90
N ARG A 35 18.59 -11.64 -6.99
CA ARG A 35 18.22 -10.48 -7.82
C ARG A 35 17.45 -9.40 -7.05
N GLY A 36 16.74 -9.78 -5.99
CA GLY A 36 16.07 -8.85 -5.07
C GLY A 36 17.06 -8.05 -4.21
N ASP A 37 18.11 -8.67 -3.69
CA ASP A 37 19.15 -7.96 -2.94
C ASP A 37 19.95 -7.03 -3.87
N LEU A 38 20.23 -7.46 -5.10
CA LEU A 38 20.84 -6.59 -6.10
C LEU A 38 19.94 -5.38 -6.41
N LEU A 39 18.61 -5.56 -6.44
CA LEU A 39 17.65 -4.48 -6.64
C LEU A 39 17.72 -3.46 -5.50
N GLN A 40 17.80 -3.93 -4.24
CA GLN A 40 18.05 -3.07 -3.09
C GLN A 40 19.33 -2.25 -3.28
N GLU A 41 20.46 -2.87 -3.63
CA GLU A 41 21.74 -2.15 -3.80
C GLU A 41 21.65 -1.06 -4.86
N GLN A 42 20.93 -1.31 -5.96
CA GLN A 42 20.75 -0.27 -6.97
C GLN A 42 19.86 0.87 -6.49
N PHE A 43 18.84 0.58 -5.67
CA PHE A 43 18.05 1.63 -5.03
C PHE A 43 18.85 2.45 -4.01
N GLU A 44 19.75 1.84 -3.26
CA GLU A 44 20.69 2.55 -2.38
C GLU A 44 21.60 3.47 -3.21
N ASN A 45 22.20 2.97 -4.29
CA ASN A 45 23.13 3.74 -5.11
C ASN A 45 22.47 4.91 -5.88
N THR A 46 21.22 4.75 -6.32
CA THR A 46 20.57 5.71 -7.23
C THR A 46 19.62 6.69 -6.53
N LEU A 47 18.93 6.24 -5.48
CA LEU A 47 17.79 6.96 -4.89
C LEU A 47 17.96 7.25 -3.41
N PHE A 48 18.14 6.21 -2.59
CA PHE A 48 17.94 6.31 -1.14
C PHE A 48 19.24 6.41 -0.35
N GLY A 49 20.40 6.12 -0.96
CA GLY A 49 21.66 6.00 -0.24
C GLY A 49 21.54 4.98 0.89
N ASN A 50 22.16 5.31 2.02
CA ASN A 50 22.13 4.51 3.24
C ASN A 50 20.95 4.87 4.17
N MET A 51 19.90 5.51 3.67
CA MET A 51 18.78 5.96 4.52
C MET A 51 18.05 4.78 5.18
N THR A 52 17.80 4.87 6.48
CA THR A 52 17.00 3.91 7.25
C THR A 52 15.61 4.48 7.58
N PHE A 53 14.69 3.64 8.06
CA PHE A 53 13.41 4.12 8.58
C PHE A 53 13.59 4.96 9.86
N GLY A 54 14.64 4.72 10.65
CA GLY A 54 14.98 5.54 11.81
C GLY A 54 15.39 6.96 11.38
N ASP A 55 16.15 7.08 10.30
CA ASP A 55 16.48 8.37 9.71
C ASP A 55 15.24 9.07 9.15
N LEU A 56 14.32 8.34 8.51
CA LEU A 56 13.04 8.91 8.09
C LEU A 56 12.27 9.45 9.30
N ASN A 57 12.14 8.69 10.39
CA ASN A 57 11.45 9.17 11.58
C ASN A 57 12.08 10.46 12.15
N LYS A 58 13.42 10.55 12.13
CA LYS A 58 14.16 11.69 12.67
C LYS A 58 14.13 12.94 11.77
N TYR A 59 14.22 12.77 10.45
CA TYR A 59 14.43 13.87 9.51
C TYR A 59 13.25 14.14 8.57
N ARG A 60 12.17 13.36 8.64
CA ARG A 60 10.97 13.51 7.80
C ARG A 60 10.40 14.92 7.90
N LYS A 61 10.19 15.52 6.73
CA LYS A 61 9.34 16.71 6.54
C LYS A 61 8.03 16.40 5.81
N GLY A 62 7.84 15.16 5.38
CA GLY A 62 6.71 14.69 4.58
C GLY A 62 5.68 13.86 5.36
N PRO A 63 4.71 13.23 4.68
CA PRO A 63 3.74 12.36 5.30
C PRO A 63 4.38 11.09 5.88
N PHE A 64 3.62 10.39 6.72
CA PHE A 64 3.96 9.01 7.07
C PHE A 64 3.79 8.13 5.83
N ALA A 65 4.79 7.30 5.54
CA ALA A 65 4.77 6.38 4.41
C ALA A 65 4.73 4.96 4.95
N VAL A 66 3.76 4.18 4.47
CA VAL A 66 3.68 2.75 4.69
C VAL A 66 4.02 2.08 3.38
N ILE A 67 4.98 1.17 3.43
CA ILE A 67 5.34 0.29 2.33
C ILE A 67 4.82 -1.08 2.72
N SER A 68 4.33 -1.86 1.76
CA SER A 68 3.85 -3.22 2.00
C SER A 68 4.56 -4.22 1.09
N ALA A 69 4.77 -5.43 1.59
CA ALA A 69 5.24 -6.58 0.83
C ALA A 69 4.37 -7.80 1.15
N THR A 70 4.51 -8.86 0.37
CA THR A 70 3.84 -10.13 0.61
C THR A 70 4.87 -11.15 1.10
N ASP A 71 4.62 -11.81 2.22
CA ASP A 71 5.40 -13.00 2.58
C ASP A 71 4.96 -14.19 1.72
N MET A 72 5.88 -14.68 0.90
CA MET A 72 5.61 -15.74 -0.06
C MET A 72 5.23 -17.07 0.61
N ALA A 73 5.69 -17.31 1.85
CA ALA A 73 5.43 -18.56 2.56
C ALA A 73 4.02 -18.63 3.16
N SER A 74 3.50 -17.51 3.68
CA SER A 74 2.17 -17.44 4.28
C SER A 74 1.10 -16.90 3.33
N GLY A 75 1.50 -16.17 2.28
CA GLY A 75 0.60 -15.38 1.44
C GLY A 75 0.05 -14.12 2.11
N GLN A 76 0.58 -13.73 3.27
CA GLN A 76 0.08 -12.60 4.04
C GLN A 76 0.82 -11.29 3.72
N ARG A 77 0.11 -10.18 3.86
CA ARG A 77 0.67 -8.83 3.72
C ARG A 77 1.51 -8.51 4.95
N ILE A 78 2.68 -7.93 4.73
CA ILE A 78 3.55 -7.37 5.75
C ILE A 78 3.73 -5.90 5.45
N ASP A 79 3.20 -5.06 6.33
CA ASP A 79 3.41 -3.61 6.30
C ASP A 79 4.71 -3.28 7.04
N PHE A 80 5.55 -2.43 6.45
CA PHE A 80 6.78 -1.93 7.05
C PHE A 80 6.45 -0.81 8.07
N THR A 81 5.83 -1.22 9.18
CA THR A 81 5.53 -0.41 10.36
C THR A 81 6.16 -1.05 11.60
N GLN A 82 6.49 -0.26 12.62
CA GLN A 82 7.10 -0.82 13.84
C GLN A 82 6.15 -1.81 14.52
N GLU A 83 4.86 -1.50 14.53
CA GLU A 83 3.81 -2.37 15.10
C GLU A 83 3.81 -3.79 14.49
N ASN A 84 3.98 -3.90 13.18
CA ASN A 84 4.06 -5.19 12.51
C ASN A 84 5.44 -5.85 12.73
N PHE A 85 6.51 -5.06 12.73
CA PHE A 85 7.87 -5.55 12.98
C PHE A 85 8.08 -6.07 14.41
N ASP A 86 7.37 -5.51 15.38
CA ASP A 86 7.37 -5.95 16.77
C ASP A 86 6.90 -7.41 16.90
N GLN A 87 5.96 -7.86 16.05
CA GLN A 87 5.52 -9.25 16.00
C GLN A 87 6.68 -10.21 15.70
N PHE A 88 7.60 -9.79 14.81
CA PHE A 88 8.77 -10.54 14.40
C PHE A 88 9.99 -10.31 15.28
N CYS A 89 9.84 -9.51 16.35
CA CYS A 89 10.95 -9.02 17.18
C CYS A 89 12.04 -8.32 16.36
N LEU A 90 11.64 -7.48 15.40
CA LEU A 90 12.52 -6.69 14.55
C LEU A 90 12.40 -5.19 14.86
N ASN A 91 13.51 -4.46 14.77
CA ASN A 91 13.51 -3.01 14.83
C ASN A 91 13.43 -2.45 13.40
N LEU A 92 12.29 -1.85 13.03
CA LEU A 92 12.13 -1.23 11.72
C LEU A 92 13.13 -0.08 11.53
N SER A 93 13.48 0.63 12.60
CA SER A 93 14.36 1.82 12.53
C SER A 93 15.72 1.51 11.93
N ASP A 94 16.21 0.27 12.06
CA ASP A 94 17.51 -0.15 11.54
C ASP A 94 17.45 -0.58 10.06
N LEU A 95 16.24 -0.80 9.53
CA LEU A 95 16.05 -1.28 8.17
C LEU A 95 16.31 -0.17 7.14
N ARG A 96 17.03 -0.51 6.07
CA ARG A 96 17.20 0.35 4.90
C ARG A 96 15.87 0.58 4.19
N VAL A 97 15.55 1.83 3.87
CA VAL A 97 14.36 2.19 3.06
C VAL A 97 14.40 1.47 1.71
N ALA A 98 15.58 1.38 1.10
CA ALA A 98 15.78 0.67 -0.16
C ALA A 98 15.41 -0.83 -0.08
N ARG A 99 15.59 -1.49 1.08
CA ARG A 99 15.21 -2.90 1.26
C ARG A 99 13.70 -3.07 1.26
N ALA A 100 12.98 -2.20 1.95
CA ALA A 100 11.52 -2.21 1.94
C ALA A 100 10.95 -1.92 0.54
N VAL A 101 11.49 -0.91 -0.15
CA VAL A 101 11.08 -0.58 -1.53
C VAL A 101 11.37 -1.74 -2.48
N ALA A 102 12.56 -2.36 -2.39
CA ALA A 102 12.91 -3.53 -3.19
C ALA A 102 11.98 -4.72 -2.94
N ALA A 103 11.65 -5.02 -1.68
CA ALA A 103 10.70 -6.08 -1.32
C ALA A 103 9.30 -5.81 -1.89
N SER A 104 8.81 -4.57 -1.72
CA SER A 104 7.50 -4.14 -2.20
C SER A 104 7.32 -4.22 -3.72
N SER A 105 8.43 -4.14 -4.48
CA SER A 105 8.41 -4.17 -5.95
C SER A 105 9.11 -5.39 -6.56
N ALA A 106 9.35 -6.43 -5.75
CA ALA A 106 9.99 -7.69 -6.16
C ALA A 106 8.96 -8.64 -6.77
N VAL A 107 8.51 -8.35 -8.00
CA VAL A 107 7.60 -9.23 -8.76
C VAL A 107 8.23 -10.63 -8.89
N PRO A 108 7.48 -11.70 -8.53
CA PRO A 108 7.96 -13.07 -8.69
C PRO A 108 8.44 -13.37 -10.11
N VAL A 109 9.32 -14.38 -10.26
CA VAL A 109 9.99 -14.75 -11.52
C VAL A 109 11.07 -13.75 -11.98
N VAL A 110 10.80 -12.44 -11.87
CA VAL A 110 11.74 -11.38 -12.25
C VAL A 110 12.79 -11.16 -11.17
N PHE A 111 12.36 -11.12 -9.90
CA PHE A 111 13.25 -10.95 -8.75
C PHE A 111 13.16 -12.16 -7.82
N SER A 112 14.24 -12.40 -7.09
CA SER A 112 14.19 -13.29 -5.93
C SER A 112 13.52 -12.56 -4.77
N PRO A 113 12.87 -13.27 -3.83
CA PRO A 113 12.40 -12.66 -2.60
C PRO A 113 13.54 -12.00 -1.82
N LEU A 114 13.21 -10.99 -1.01
CA LEU A 114 14.12 -10.43 -0.02
C LEU A 114 13.82 -11.07 1.34
N THR A 115 14.84 -11.68 1.93
CA THR A 115 14.68 -12.45 3.18
C THR A 115 14.88 -11.57 4.41
N LEU A 116 13.99 -11.63 5.40
CA LEU A 116 14.21 -11.10 6.74
C LEU A 116 14.23 -12.24 7.76
N ASN A 117 14.96 -12.07 8.85
CA ASN A 117 14.94 -13.02 9.95
C ASN A 117 13.68 -12.81 10.79
N ASN A 118 12.98 -13.89 11.10
CA ASN A 118 11.91 -13.88 12.07
C ASN A 118 12.48 -14.24 13.45
N HIS A 119 12.39 -13.31 14.40
CA HIS A 119 12.85 -13.50 15.78
C HIS A 119 11.69 -13.58 16.78
N SER A 120 10.45 -13.81 16.31
CA SER A 120 9.26 -13.98 17.16
C SER A 120 9.51 -14.87 18.38
N GLY A 121 8.90 -14.48 19.50
CA GLY A 121 9.02 -15.21 20.78
C GLY A 121 10.26 -14.84 21.61
N ASN A 122 11.17 -14.01 21.10
CA ASN A 122 12.41 -13.64 21.81
C ASN A 122 12.38 -12.22 22.42
N CYS A 123 11.32 -11.43 22.21
CA CYS A 123 11.22 -10.03 22.65
C CYS A 123 10.04 -9.75 23.60
N GLY A 124 9.29 -10.79 24.03
CA GLY A 124 8.12 -10.60 24.89
C GLY A 124 6.97 -9.84 24.23
N TYR A 125 6.82 -9.94 22.90
CA TYR A 125 5.74 -9.28 22.16
C TYR A 125 4.37 -9.63 22.74
N THR A 126 3.56 -8.61 22.96
CA THR A 126 2.15 -8.72 23.30
C THR A 126 1.35 -7.83 22.36
N VAL A 127 0.15 -8.29 22.00
CA VAL A 127 -0.82 -7.48 21.24
C VAL A 127 -1.00 -6.13 21.96
N PRO A 128 -0.86 -4.98 21.28
CA PRO A 128 -0.96 -3.68 21.96
C PRO A 128 -2.32 -3.46 22.65
N GLU A 129 -2.32 -2.72 23.75
CA GLU A 129 -3.50 -2.51 24.62
C GLU A 129 -4.79 -2.08 23.89
N PRO A 130 -4.76 -1.15 22.91
CA PRO A 130 -5.96 -0.76 22.15
C PRO A 130 -6.65 -1.94 21.43
N PHE A 131 -5.86 -2.95 21.06
CA PHE A 131 -6.34 -4.15 20.38
C PHE A 131 -6.80 -5.24 21.34
N GLN A 132 -6.27 -5.26 22.58
CA GLN A 132 -6.71 -6.22 23.60
C GLN A 132 -8.18 -5.97 23.99
N ALA A 133 -8.61 -4.71 24.06
CA ALA A 133 -9.99 -4.36 24.35
C ALA A 133 -10.98 -4.89 23.28
N ALA A 134 -10.57 -4.92 22.01
CA ALA A 134 -11.37 -5.48 20.92
C ALA A 134 -11.51 -7.01 20.95
N LEU A 135 -10.70 -7.69 21.78
CA LEU A 135 -10.73 -9.14 21.98
C LEU A 135 -11.59 -9.58 23.16
N ASN A 136 -11.91 -8.67 24.10
CA ASN A 136 -12.59 -8.96 25.36
C ASN A 136 -14.14 -8.91 25.29
N ASP A 137 -14.72 -8.69 24.12
CA ASP A 137 -16.17 -8.68 23.94
C ASP A 137 -16.69 -10.14 23.87
N ASP A 138 -17.46 -10.60 24.87
CA ASP A 138 -17.91 -12.00 25.09
C ASP A 138 -18.83 -12.59 23.99
N ALA A 139 -19.04 -11.88 22.88
CA ALA A 139 -19.89 -12.33 21.80
C ALA A 139 -19.12 -13.24 20.82
N ALA A 140 -19.38 -14.55 20.88
CA ALA A 140 -18.89 -15.64 20.02
C ALA A 140 -19.24 -15.52 18.51
N SER A 141 -19.25 -14.30 17.97
CA SER A 141 -19.46 -13.97 16.58
C SER A 141 -18.27 -14.39 15.72
N LEU A 142 -18.53 -14.74 14.47
CA LEU A 142 -17.48 -15.02 13.48
C LEU A 142 -16.51 -13.84 13.33
N GLN A 143 -16.99 -12.62 13.53
CA GLN A 143 -16.19 -11.39 13.44
C GLN A 143 -15.13 -11.31 14.54
N GLN A 144 -15.45 -11.69 15.79
CA GLN A 144 -14.45 -11.74 16.87
C GLN A 144 -13.38 -12.81 16.59
N LYS A 145 -13.77 -13.97 16.03
CA LYS A 145 -12.80 -15.01 15.61
C LYS A 145 -11.83 -14.46 14.57
N THR A 146 -12.33 -13.76 13.54
CA THR A 146 -11.48 -13.10 12.54
C THR A 146 -10.54 -12.09 13.18
N ARG A 147 -11.01 -11.23 14.08
CA ARG A 147 -10.16 -10.28 14.81
C ARG A 147 -9.07 -10.98 15.61
N HIS A 148 -9.42 -12.04 16.31
CA HIS A 148 -8.47 -12.82 17.09
C HIS A 148 -7.40 -13.48 16.20
N GLU A 149 -7.79 -14.01 15.04
CA GLU A 149 -6.84 -14.57 14.07
C GLU A 149 -5.91 -13.51 13.47
N MET A 150 -6.42 -12.31 13.20
CA MET A 150 -5.61 -11.18 12.70
C MET A 150 -4.61 -10.68 13.75
N LEU A 151 -5.04 -10.51 15.00
CA LEU A 151 -4.20 -9.98 16.08
C LEU A 151 -3.24 -11.03 16.65
N HIS A 152 -3.65 -12.29 16.71
CA HIS A 152 -2.83 -13.41 17.14
C HIS A 152 -2.42 -14.26 15.94
N ASN A 153 -1.55 -13.70 15.12
CA ASN A 153 -1.00 -14.43 13.98
C ASN A 153 -0.05 -15.55 14.43
N ARG A 154 -0.63 -16.69 14.77
CA ARG A 154 0.11 -17.87 15.28
C ARG A 154 1.10 -18.44 14.26
N TYR A 155 0.93 -18.14 12.98
CA TYR A 155 1.84 -18.61 11.94
C TYR A 155 3.28 -18.14 12.22
N TYR A 156 3.46 -16.86 12.56
CA TYR A 156 4.78 -16.28 12.79
C TYR A 156 5.32 -16.43 14.21
N ALA A 157 4.48 -16.82 15.18
CA ALA A 157 4.86 -16.89 16.58
C ALA A 157 5.97 -17.91 16.87
N ASP A 158 6.08 -18.98 16.07
CA ASP A 158 7.14 -19.99 16.19
C ASP A 158 8.31 -19.68 15.25
N SER A 159 9.25 -18.86 15.71
CA SER A 159 10.49 -18.52 14.97
C SER A 159 11.43 -19.71 14.78
N LYS A 160 11.31 -20.79 15.57
CA LYS A 160 12.13 -22.00 15.37
C LYS A 160 11.64 -22.81 14.18
N ALA A 161 10.32 -22.94 14.03
CA ALA A 161 9.73 -23.58 12.86
C ALA A 161 9.78 -22.70 11.61
N ARG A 162 9.72 -21.37 11.78
CA ARG A 162 9.69 -20.39 10.69
C ARG A 162 10.68 -19.24 10.94
N PRO A 163 11.98 -19.47 10.76
CA PRO A 163 13.02 -18.48 11.07
C PRO A 163 13.16 -17.36 10.04
N PHE A 164 12.48 -17.44 8.90
CA PHE A 164 12.65 -16.50 7.80
C PHE A 164 11.30 -16.04 7.24
N LEU A 165 11.26 -14.77 6.82
CA LEU A 165 10.20 -14.15 6.02
C LEU A 165 10.75 -13.95 4.61
N HIS A 166 10.03 -14.40 3.57
CA HIS A 166 10.47 -14.27 2.18
C HIS A 166 9.58 -13.28 1.45
N LEU A 167 10.03 -12.03 1.38
CA LEU A 167 9.22 -10.92 0.93
C LEU A 167 9.27 -10.75 -0.60
N VAL A 168 8.09 -10.68 -1.21
CA VAL A 168 7.87 -10.37 -2.62
C VAL A 168 6.91 -9.20 -2.76
N ASP A 169 6.61 -8.82 -4.01
CA ASP A 169 5.76 -7.67 -4.35
C ASP A 169 4.49 -7.55 -3.49
N GLY A 170 4.24 -6.35 -2.96
CA GLY A 170 3.08 -6.05 -2.11
C GLY A 170 1.76 -6.07 -2.89
N GLY A 171 1.80 -5.81 -4.20
CA GLY A 171 0.65 -5.83 -5.08
C GLY A 171 -0.04 -7.19 -5.17
N LEU A 172 0.65 -8.29 -4.85
CA LEU A 172 0.04 -9.63 -4.79
C LEU A 172 -1.07 -9.73 -3.74
N THR A 173 -0.95 -8.98 -2.63
CA THR A 173 -1.93 -8.99 -1.54
C THR A 173 -2.76 -7.71 -1.49
N ASP A 174 -2.15 -6.55 -1.79
CA ASP A 174 -2.86 -5.27 -1.80
C ASP A 174 -2.20 -4.27 -2.76
N ASN A 175 -2.69 -4.22 -4.00
CA ASN A 175 -2.23 -3.27 -5.03
C ASN A 175 -2.74 -1.84 -4.82
N LEU A 176 -3.80 -1.61 -4.02
CA LEU A 176 -4.37 -0.28 -3.81
C LEU A 176 -3.99 0.35 -2.46
N GLY A 177 -3.40 -0.43 -1.55
CA GLY A 177 -3.14 -0.03 -0.16
C GLY A 177 -4.40 0.11 0.70
N LEU A 178 -5.59 -0.17 0.12
CA LEU A 178 -6.88 0.02 0.80
C LEU A 178 -7.19 -1.12 1.76
N ARG A 179 -6.61 -2.30 1.56
CA ARG A 179 -6.87 -3.46 2.40
C ARG A 179 -6.41 -3.21 3.84
N SER A 180 -5.29 -2.52 4.01
CA SER A 180 -4.81 -2.10 5.34
C SER A 180 -5.81 -1.24 6.11
N LEU A 181 -6.48 -0.33 5.40
CA LEU A 181 -7.49 0.55 5.99
C LEU A 181 -8.78 -0.20 6.32
N LEU A 182 -9.18 -1.16 5.46
CA LEU A 182 -10.32 -2.04 5.72
C LEU A 182 -10.08 -2.94 6.93
N GLU A 183 -8.91 -3.57 7.04
CA GLU A 183 -8.54 -4.41 8.18
C GLU A 183 -8.48 -3.61 9.47
N THR A 184 -7.96 -2.38 9.42
CA THR A 184 -8.01 -1.46 10.57
C THR A 184 -9.45 -1.23 11.03
N GLN A 185 -10.40 -1.07 10.11
CA GLN A 185 -11.82 -0.91 10.44
C GLN A 185 -12.48 -2.21 10.93
N GLU A 186 -11.99 -3.38 10.49
CA GLU A 186 -12.45 -4.66 11.04
C GLU A 186 -11.98 -4.84 12.48
N ILE A 187 -10.75 -4.42 12.79
CA ILE A 187 -10.12 -4.54 14.11
C ILE A 187 -10.66 -3.48 15.08
N TYR A 188 -10.79 -2.22 14.65
CA TYR A 188 -11.28 -1.11 15.47
C TYR A 188 -12.76 -0.84 15.23
N PRO A 189 -13.62 -0.79 16.28
CA PRO A 189 -14.97 -0.27 16.14
C PRO A 189 -14.95 1.16 15.57
N ASN A 190 -15.92 1.50 14.70
CA ASN A 190 -16.02 2.84 14.11
C ASN A 190 -16.04 3.96 15.17
N SER A 191 -16.61 3.70 16.35
CA SER A 191 -16.63 4.62 17.49
C SER A 191 -15.24 4.95 18.02
N SER A 192 -14.29 4.01 17.98
CA SER A 192 -12.91 4.23 18.43
C SER A 192 -12.14 5.13 17.47
N LEU A 193 -12.30 4.89 16.16
CA LEU A 193 -11.74 5.77 15.13
C LEU A 193 -12.36 7.17 15.23
N GLN A 194 -13.68 7.26 15.41
CA GLN A 194 -14.38 8.53 15.58
C GLN A 194 -13.83 9.31 16.78
N ALA A 195 -13.78 8.69 17.96
CA ALA A 195 -13.23 9.32 19.17
C ALA A 195 -11.78 9.79 18.97
N MET A 196 -10.95 9.03 18.25
CA MET A 196 -9.58 9.42 17.92
C MET A 196 -9.52 10.67 17.02
N LEU A 197 -10.39 10.73 16.00
CA LEU A 197 -10.48 11.87 15.08
C LEU A 197 -11.00 13.11 15.81
N GLU A 198 -12.03 12.97 16.65
CA GLU A 198 -12.59 14.03 17.48
C GLU A 198 -11.56 14.58 18.48
N ALA A 199 -10.82 13.71 19.16
CA ALA A 199 -9.76 14.11 20.08
C ALA A 199 -8.63 14.90 19.40
N LYS A 200 -8.45 14.70 18.09
CA LYS A 200 -7.50 15.45 17.26
C LYS A 200 -8.14 16.65 16.53
N ASN A 201 -9.41 16.95 16.82
CA ASN A 201 -10.20 18.00 16.18
C ASN A 201 -10.22 17.87 14.64
N ILE A 202 -10.30 16.64 14.14
CA ILE A 202 -10.37 16.34 12.70
C ILE A 202 -11.84 16.27 12.29
N SER A 203 -12.27 17.20 11.45
CA SER A 203 -13.63 17.28 10.88
C SER A 203 -13.74 16.60 9.51
N ARG A 204 -12.61 16.33 8.84
CA ARG A 204 -12.58 15.82 7.47
C ARG A 204 -11.41 14.86 7.26
N VAL A 205 -11.72 13.71 6.67
CA VAL A 205 -10.73 12.71 6.24
C VAL A 205 -10.81 12.58 4.72
N ILE A 206 -9.68 12.73 4.05
CA ILE A 206 -9.59 12.66 2.59
C ILE A 206 -8.72 11.48 2.22
N ILE A 207 -9.28 10.53 1.48
CA ILE A 207 -8.59 9.36 0.98
C ILE A 207 -8.50 9.47 -0.54
N VAL A 208 -7.29 9.40 -1.07
CA VAL A 208 -7.03 9.40 -2.52
C VAL A 208 -6.39 8.07 -2.89
N SER A 209 -7.10 7.24 -3.64
CA SER A 209 -6.58 5.98 -4.20
C SER A 209 -6.23 6.19 -5.68
N VAL A 210 -5.02 5.78 -6.07
CA VAL A 210 -4.52 5.90 -7.44
C VAL A 210 -4.21 4.52 -7.98
N ASN A 211 -5.00 4.06 -8.96
CA ASN A 211 -4.81 2.78 -9.62
C ASN A 211 -4.16 2.97 -11.00
N ALA A 212 -2.88 2.59 -11.10
CA ALA A 212 -2.10 2.63 -12.33
C ALA A 212 -2.05 1.28 -13.08
N GLN A 213 -2.95 0.34 -12.74
CA GLN A 213 -3.00 -0.97 -13.37
C GLN A 213 -3.22 -0.85 -14.89
N ASN A 214 -2.44 -1.62 -15.65
CA ASN A 214 -2.55 -1.73 -17.10
C ASN A 214 -3.76 -2.58 -17.52
N GLN A 215 -4.04 -2.60 -18.81
CA GLN A 215 -5.07 -3.48 -19.38
C GLN A 215 -4.49 -4.87 -19.62
N ILE A 216 -5.17 -5.89 -19.10
CA ILE A 216 -4.85 -7.30 -19.40
C ILE A 216 -5.07 -7.53 -20.89
N SER A 217 -4.12 -8.23 -21.54
CA SER A 217 -4.18 -8.44 -22.99
C SER A 217 -5.45 -9.21 -23.39
N GLU A 218 -6.33 -8.56 -24.15
CA GLU A 218 -7.56 -9.18 -24.68
C GLU A 218 -7.25 -10.21 -25.79
N THR A 219 -6.03 -10.22 -26.33
CA THR A 219 -5.64 -11.11 -27.43
C THR A 219 -5.72 -12.60 -27.04
N ILE A 220 -5.49 -12.92 -25.77
CA ILE A 220 -5.61 -14.27 -25.20
C ILE A 220 -7.03 -14.81 -25.39
N SER A 221 -8.05 -13.97 -25.24
CA SER A 221 -9.46 -14.36 -25.41
C SER A 221 -9.96 -14.28 -26.86
N GLN A 222 -9.25 -13.56 -27.73
CA GLN A 222 -9.70 -13.32 -29.11
C GLN A 222 -9.20 -14.38 -30.10
N GLN A 223 -8.18 -15.16 -29.73
CA GLN A 223 -7.57 -16.16 -30.62
C GLN A 223 -7.55 -17.53 -29.94
N ALA A 224 -7.82 -18.60 -30.70
CA ALA A 224 -7.65 -19.98 -30.23
C ALA A 224 -6.19 -20.43 -30.10
N LYS A 225 -5.24 -19.51 -30.32
CA LYS A 225 -3.80 -19.78 -30.21
C LYS A 225 -3.45 -20.02 -28.75
N ILE A 226 -2.68 -21.08 -28.49
CA ILE A 226 -2.18 -21.38 -27.14
C ILE A 226 -1.37 -20.17 -26.63
N PRO A 227 -1.70 -19.62 -25.43
CA PRO A 227 -0.96 -18.51 -24.85
C PRO A 227 0.51 -18.84 -24.64
N SER A 228 1.40 -17.84 -24.74
CA SER A 228 2.81 -18.07 -24.46
C SER A 228 3.05 -18.31 -22.97
N PHE A 229 4.21 -18.89 -22.61
CA PHE A 229 4.60 -19.06 -21.21
C PHE A 229 4.58 -17.74 -20.42
N ARG A 230 4.99 -16.64 -21.04
CA ARG A 230 4.95 -15.30 -20.42
C ARG A 230 3.51 -14.84 -20.19
N ASP A 231 2.62 -15.06 -21.16
CA ASP A 231 1.20 -14.69 -21.04
C ASP A 231 0.54 -15.46 -19.90
N MET A 232 0.85 -16.76 -19.75
CA MET A 232 0.33 -17.57 -18.65
C MET A 232 0.81 -17.10 -17.28
N ILE A 233 2.10 -16.80 -17.13
CA ILE A 233 2.66 -16.30 -15.86
C ILE A 233 2.06 -14.93 -15.51
N ASN A 234 2.02 -13.99 -16.46
CA ASN A 234 1.43 -12.67 -16.25
C ASN A 234 -0.05 -12.79 -15.86
N ALA A 235 -0.85 -13.59 -16.59
CA ALA A 235 -2.25 -13.77 -16.26
C ALA A 235 -2.47 -14.38 -14.86
N THR A 236 -1.59 -15.28 -14.41
CA THR A 236 -1.66 -15.90 -13.07
C THR A 236 -1.40 -14.88 -11.96
N ILE A 237 -0.61 -13.83 -12.23
CA ILE A 237 -0.30 -12.76 -11.29
C ILE A 237 -1.33 -11.63 -11.40
N ASP A 238 -1.53 -11.09 -12.61
CA ASP A 238 -2.30 -9.86 -12.84
C ASP A 238 -3.81 -10.06 -12.61
N VAL A 239 -4.38 -11.23 -12.97
CA VAL A 239 -5.84 -11.45 -12.86
C VAL A 239 -6.32 -11.48 -11.41
N PRO A 240 -5.70 -12.25 -10.47
CA PRO A 240 -6.08 -12.20 -9.07
C PRO A 240 -5.94 -10.80 -8.46
N ILE A 241 -4.83 -10.09 -8.76
CA ILE A 241 -4.58 -8.73 -8.27
C ILE A 241 -5.69 -7.78 -8.75
N ALA A 242 -6.05 -7.85 -10.04
CA ALA A 242 -7.12 -7.04 -10.61
C ALA A 242 -8.45 -7.26 -9.87
N ARG A 243 -8.82 -8.53 -9.64
CA ARG A 243 -10.06 -8.88 -8.93
C ARG A 243 -10.04 -8.41 -7.47
N ALA A 244 -8.95 -8.65 -6.76
CA ALA A 244 -8.79 -8.23 -5.37
C ALA A 244 -8.80 -6.69 -5.23
N SER A 245 -8.19 -5.97 -6.17
CA SER A 245 -8.20 -4.50 -6.22
C SER A 245 -9.62 -3.96 -6.40
N GLN A 246 -10.40 -4.52 -7.33
CA GLN A 246 -11.78 -4.11 -7.55
C GLN A 246 -12.68 -4.39 -6.35
N GLU A 247 -12.50 -5.55 -5.70
CA GLU A 247 -13.26 -5.88 -4.50
C GLU A 247 -12.89 -4.95 -3.33
N SER A 248 -11.61 -4.70 -3.11
CA SER A 248 -11.14 -3.76 -2.08
C SER A 248 -11.68 -2.35 -2.31
N LEU A 249 -11.71 -1.89 -3.57
CA LEU A 249 -12.28 -0.61 -3.95
C LEU A 249 -13.78 -0.52 -3.61
N ARG A 250 -14.55 -1.57 -3.94
CA ARG A 250 -15.99 -1.65 -3.68
C ARG A 250 -16.30 -1.69 -2.18
N GLN A 251 -15.57 -2.51 -1.43
CA GLN A 251 -15.68 -2.59 0.03
C GLN A 251 -15.34 -1.24 0.69
N PHE A 252 -14.27 -0.58 0.24
CA PHE A 252 -13.87 0.71 0.79
C PHE A 252 -14.89 1.82 0.49
N ARG A 253 -15.46 1.86 -0.73
CA ARG A 253 -16.58 2.77 -1.04
C ARG A 253 -17.76 2.54 -0.11
N ALA A 254 -18.19 1.30 0.06
CA ALA A 254 -19.29 0.96 0.95
C ALA A 254 -19.02 1.35 2.41
N MET A 255 -17.76 1.18 2.88
CA MET A 255 -17.34 1.62 4.21
C MET A 255 -17.46 3.14 4.37
N VAL A 256 -16.97 3.91 3.39
CA VAL A 256 -17.05 5.39 3.39
C VAL A 256 -18.51 5.87 3.32
N ASP A 257 -19.34 5.24 2.52
CA ASP A 257 -20.77 5.57 2.41
C ASP A 257 -21.50 5.30 3.73
N ALA A 258 -21.23 4.15 4.36
CA ALA A 258 -21.78 3.79 5.67
C ALA A 258 -21.33 4.75 6.77
N TRP A 259 -20.04 5.13 6.77
CA TRP A 259 -19.50 6.14 7.69
C TRP A 259 -20.23 7.48 7.53
N ASN A 260 -20.30 8.00 6.32
CA ASN A 260 -20.94 9.30 6.05
C ASN A 260 -22.44 9.27 6.35
N ALA A 261 -23.12 8.14 6.15
CA ALA A 261 -24.51 7.98 6.53
C ALA A 261 -24.72 8.05 8.06
N ALA A 262 -23.83 7.44 8.84
CA ALA A 262 -23.87 7.49 10.31
C ALA A 262 -23.57 8.89 10.87
N GLN A 263 -22.85 9.72 10.11
CA GLN A 263 -22.47 11.08 10.52
C GLN A 263 -23.52 12.15 10.15
N LYS A 264 -24.63 11.80 9.48
CA LYS A 264 -25.63 12.78 9.00
C LYS A 264 -26.24 13.63 10.10
N ASP A 265 -26.56 13.02 11.23
CA ASP A 265 -27.27 13.66 12.36
C ASP A 265 -26.34 14.00 13.54
N ALA A 266 -25.02 13.86 13.34
CA ALA A 266 -24.04 14.19 14.37
C ALA A 266 -23.91 15.70 14.54
N GLU A 267 -23.80 16.18 15.79
CA GLU A 267 -23.60 17.62 16.10
C GLU A 267 -22.30 18.17 15.49
N LYS A 268 -21.25 17.32 15.42
CA LYS A 268 -19.95 17.63 14.81
C LYS A 268 -19.58 16.53 13.82
N PRO A 269 -20.13 16.55 12.59
CA PRO A 269 -19.97 15.45 11.65
C PRO A 269 -18.53 15.37 11.12
N ILE A 270 -17.97 14.16 11.13
CA ILE A 270 -16.67 13.88 10.51
C ILE A 270 -16.89 13.31 9.11
N ARG A 271 -16.61 14.09 8.08
CA ARG A 271 -16.84 13.66 6.68
C ARG A 271 -15.65 12.91 6.11
N MET A 272 -15.90 11.76 5.49
CA MET A 272 -14.94 11.02 4.70
C MET A 272 -15.15 11.27 3.21
N HIS A 273 -14.10 11.72 2.52
CA HIS A 273 -14.09 11.85 1.06
C HIS A 273 -13.18 10.81 0.45
N PHE A 274 -13.71 10.02 -0.47
CA PHE A 274 -12.94 9.01 -1.19
C PHE A 274 -12.82 9.36 -2.67
N VAL A 275 -11.61 9.71 -3.09
CA VAL A 275 -11.26 10.05 -4.48
C VAL A 275 -10.52 8.85 -5.07
N SER A 276 -11.18 8.11 -5.95
CA SER A 276 -10.58 7.00 -6.69
C SER A 276 -10.19 7.46 -8.09
N LEU A 277 -8.93 7.32 -8.46
CA LEU A 277 -8.40 7.67 -9.78
C LEU A 277 -7.82 6.43 -10.44
N SER A 278 -8.47 5.89 -11.47
CA SER A 278 -7.95 4.74 -12.23
C SER A 278 -7.59 5.13 -13.66
N LEU A 279 -6.49 4.60 -14.20
CA LEU A 279 -6.19 4.73 -15.63
C LEU A 279 -7.32 4.19 -16.52
N HIS A 280 -8.11 3.24 -16.01
CA HIS A 280 -9.26 2.68 -16.73
C HIS A 280 -10.41 3.69 -16.90
N ASP A 281 -10.47 4.73 -16.05
CA ASP A 281 -11.48 5.79 -16.06
C ASP A 281 -11.15 6.90 -17.06
N LEU A 282 -10.01 6.81 -17.76
CA LEU A 282 -9.70 7.75 -18.84
C LEU A 282 -10.77 7.65 -19.95
N PRO A 283 -11.17 8.78 -20.55
CA PRO A 283 -12.11 8.76 -21.66
C PRO A 283 -11.49 8.05 -22.87
N PRO A 284 -12.30 7.39 -23.73
CA PRO A 284 -11.83 6.78 -24.96
C PRO A 284 -11.01 7.76 -25.79
N SER A 285 -9.71 7.48 -25.91
CA SER A 285 -8.74 8.37 -26.56
C SER A 285 -7.45 7.61 -26.88
N PRO A 286 -6.63 8.11 -27.84
CA PRO A 286 -5.29 7.56 -28.06
C PRO A 286 -4.43 7.57 -26.79
N LEU A 287 -4.60 8.58 -25.92
CA LEU A 287 -3.91 8.66 -24.63
C LEU A 287 -4.30 7.48 -23.72
N ARG A 288 -5.60 7.17 -23.60
CA ARG A 288 -6.08 6.00 -22.83
C ARG A 288 -5.43 4.71 -23.32
N THR A 289 -5.43 4.47 -24.63
CA THR A 289 -4.81 3.27 -25.21
C THR A 289 -3.32 3.21 -24.89
N ARG A 290 -2.58 4.32 -25.04
CA ARG A 290 -1.15 4.32 -24.69
C ARG A 290 -0.92 4.10 -23.20
N ALA A 291 -1.65 4.79 -22.33
CA ALA A 291 -1.51 4.70 -20.88
C ALA A 291 -1.81 3.30 -20.33
N LEU A 292 -2.88 2.66 -20.81
CA LEU A 292 -3.27 1.31 -20.40
C LEU A 292 -2.35 0.21 -20.95
N ASN A 293 -1.50 0.51 -21.94
CA ASN A 293 -0.55 -0.44 -22.52
C ASN A 293 0.90 -0.14 -22.12
N ILE A 294 1.12 0.72 -21.12
CA ILE A 294 2.46 0.92 -20.54
C ILE A 294 2.85 -0.38 -19.81
N PRO A 295 3.99 -1.00 -20.17
CA PRO A 295 4.40 -2.25 -19.55
C PRO A 295 4.96 -2.01 -18.15
N THR A 296 4.66 -2.92 -17.22
CA THR A 296 5.20 -2.93 -15.86
C THR A 296 6.69 -3.27 -15.90
N THR A 297 7.54 -2.23 -15.95
CA THR A 297 8.99 -2.38 -16.11
C THR A 297 9.73 -1.27 -15.36
N TYR A 298 11.01 -1.49 -15.06
CA TYR A 298 11.91 -0.48 -14.50
C TYR A 298 12.50 0.47 -15.55
N TYR A 299 11.79 0.67 -16.66
CA TYR A 299 12.16 1.65 -17.67
C TYR A 299 10.93 2.19 -18.35
N LEU A 300 10.71 3.50 -18.22
CA LEU A 300 9.64 4.19 -18.92
C LEU A 300 10.23 5.15 -19.95
N PRO A 301 9.85 5.02 -21.25
CA PRO A 301 10.13 6.05 -22.24
C PRO A 301 9.61 7.41 -21.76
N ARG A 302 10.30 8.49 -22.15
CA ARG A 302 9.90 9.86 -21.76
C ARG A 302 8.46 10.18 -22.17
N GLU A 303 8.02 9.68 -23.31
CA GLU A 303 6.65 9.83 -23.81
C GLU A 303 5.64 9.17 -22.87
N SER A 304 5.91 7.95 -22.40
CA SER A 304 5.07 7.25 -21.42
C SER A 304 4.97 8.01 -20.09
N ILE A 305 6.07 8.64 -19.63
CA ILE A 305 6.05 9.50 -18.44
C ILE A 305 5.12 10.71 -18.67
N ASN A 306 5.18 11.33 -19.85
CA ASN A 306 4.33 12.46 -20.19
C ASN A 306 2.85 12.03 -20.33
N ASP A 307 2.59 10.88 -20.94
CA ASP A 307 1.25 10.30 -21.04
C ASP A 307 0.65 10.07 -19.64
N LEU A 308 1.41 9.50 -18.70
CA LEU A 308 0.96 9.31 -17.31
C LEU A 308 0.68 10.63 -16.59
N LYS A 309 1.53 11.65 -16.79
CA LYS A 309 1.31 12.99 -16.23
C LYS A 309 0.03 13.63 -16.78
N GLU A 310 -0.23 13.48 -18.07
CA GLU A 310 -1.43 14.03 -18.71
C GLU A 310 -2.68 13.25 -18.29
N ALA A 311 -2.60 11.93 -18.25
CA ALA A 311 -3.65 11.07 -17.71
C ALA A 311 -4.04 11.48 -16.29
N ALA A 312 -3.07 11.67 -15.39
CA ALA A 312 -3.33 12.10 -14.02
C ALA A 312 -4.08 13.44 -13.95
N LYS A 313 -3.72 14.43 -14.79
CA LYS A 313 -4.43 15.72 -14.84
C LYS A 313 -5.89 15.54 -15.27
N ILE A 314 -6.13 14.72 -16.30
CA ILE A 314 -7.48 14.44 -16.80
C ILE A 314 -8.31 13.76 -15.71
N LEU A 315 -7.76 12.71 -15.08
CA LEU A 315 -8.42 11.95 -14.01
C LEU A 315 -8.81 12.83 -12.82
N VAL A 316 -7.87 13.66 -12.33
CA VAL A 316 -8.15 14.59 -11.23
C VAL A 316 -9.19 15.64 -11.63
N LYS A 317 -9.09 16.19 -12.85
CA LYS A 317 -10.02 17.22 -13.33
C LYS A 317 -11.44 16.68 -13.48
N GLN A 318 -11.60 15.43 -13.93
CA GLN A 318 -12.91 14.85 -14.20
C GLN A 318 -13.53 14.16 -12.97
N SER A 319 -12.76 13.84 -11.93
CA SER A 319 -13.28 13.17 -10.73
C SER A 319 -14.36 14.01 -10.06
N PRO A 320 -15.63 13.53 -10.01
CA PRO A 320 -16.70 14.22 -9.31
C PRO A 320 -16.41 14.37 -7.82
N GLU A 321 -15.84 13.33 -7.19
CA GLU A 321 -15.50 13.33 -5.76
C GLU A 321 -14.44 14.38 -5.45
N PHE A 322 -13.44 14.55 -6.32
CA PHE A 322 -12.43 15.59 -6.16
C PHE A 322 -13.00 17.00 -6.38
N GLN A 323 -13.91 17.16 -7.35
CA GLN A 323 -14.57 18.45 -7.58
C GLN A 323 -15.44 18.86 -6.39
N GLN A 324 -16.20 17.91 -5.82
CA GLN A 324 -17.00 18.12 -4.61
C GLN A 324 -16.09 18.51 -3.43
N LEU A 325 -15.03 17.73 -3.19
CA LEU A 325 -14.06 18.03 -2.14
C LEU A 325 -13.49 19.45 -2.27
N ARG A 326 -13.14 19.88 -3.49
CA ARG A 326 -12.61 21.23 -3.74
C ARG A 326 -13.64 22.32 -3.45
N GLN A 327 -14.92 22.09 -3.77
CA GLN A 327 -16.00 23.03 -3.44
C GLN A 327 -16.18 23.15 -1.91
N GLU A 328 -16.17 22.02 -1.21
CA GLU A 328 -16.31 21.97 0.26
C GLU A 328 -15.08 22.47 1.02
N ALA A 329 -13.89 22.43 0.43
CA ALA A 329 -12.67 22.98 1.01
C ALA A 329 -12.47 24.48 0.71
N GLY A 330 -13.11 24.99 -0.34
CA GLY A 330 -13.09 26.42 -0.70
C GLY A 330 -14.11 27.27 0.06
N GLN A 331 -15.02 26.65 0.82
CA GLN A 331 -15.96 27.35 1.69
C GLN A 331 -15.33 27.52 3.09
N PRO A 332 -15.40 28.72 3.71
CA PRO A 332 -14.99 28.86 5.10
C PRO A 332 -15.83 27.92 5.96
N GLU A 333 -15.19 27.16 6.86
CA GLU A 333 -15.89 26.31 7.82
C GLU A 333 -16.87 27.20 8.60
N THR A 334 -18.17 27.02 8.39
CA THR A 334 -19.19 27.84 9.04
C THR A 334 -19.05 27.65 10.55
N PRO A 335 -18.75 28.70 11.33
CA PRO A 335 -18.58 28.58 12.77
C PRO A 335 -19.97 28.53 13.44
N GLN A 336 -20.72 27.46 13.23
CA GLN A 336 -22.03 27.28 13.87
C GLN A 336 -21.97 26.45 15.16
N ALA A 337 -20.81 25.94 15.57
CA ALA A 337 -20.65 25.22 16.83
C ALA A 337 -19.81 25.96 17.90
N ALA A 338 -19.23 27.13 17.59
CA ALA A 338 -18.41 27.90 18.54
C ALA A 338 -19.21 28.95 19.34
N ALA A 339 -20.40 29.33 18.88
CA ALA A 339 -21.20 30.38 19.53
C ALA A 339 -22.08 29.88 20.68
N ALA A 340 -22.42 28.58 20.73
CA ALA A 340 -23.26 28.03 21.80
C ALA A 340 -22.50 27.82 23.12
N ALA A 341 -21.18 27.61 23.08
CA ALA A 341 -20.37 27.38 24.29
C ALA A 341 -19.97 28.68 25.03
N GLN A 342 -20.27 29.86 24.49
CA GLN A 342 -19.97 31.15 25.13
C GLN A 342 -21.18 31.82 25.79
N GLN A 343 -22.39 31.29 25.62
CA GLN A 343 -23.60 31.86 26.25
C GLN A 343 -24.07 31.13 27.53
N GLU A 344 -23.57 29.93 27.83
CA GLU A 344 -23.91 29.21 29.08
C GLU A 344 -23.00 29.54 30.28
N ASN A 345 -21.99 30.41 30.13
CA ASN A 345 -21.10 30.82 31.22
C ASN A 345 -21.33 32.24 31.76
N ILE A 346 -22.52 32.82 31.49
CA ILE A 346 -22.95 34.06 32.14
C ILE A 346 -24.41 33.89 32.57
N HIS A 347 -24.63 33.15 33.67
CA HIS A 347 -25.59 33.52 34.71
C HIS A 347 -25.40 32.73 35.99
#